data_AF-G2GIF9-F1
#
_entry.id   AF-G2GIF9-F1
#
_cell.length_a   1.000
_cell.length_b   1.000
_cell.length_c   1.000
_cell.angle_alpha   90.00
_cell.angle_beta   90.00
_cell.angle_gamma   90.00
#
_symmetry.space_group_name_H-M   'P 1'
#
loop_
_entity.id
_entity.type
_entity.pdbx_description
1 polymer ?
#
loop_
_entity_poly.entity_id
_entity_poly.type
_entity_poly.pdbx_seq_one_letter_code
_entity_poly.pdbx_strand_id
1 'polypeptide(L)'
;MVEAAEATETALAEAGVERAAALALVYDDDETNIRAALTARRLNPRLRLVLRLYNRRLGQHIEELLDQAAALATGSGDAALDASTTVLSDADTAAPALAATAVAGTTKVVQTDGLLLRAVERPPRPGRGAPAGLATLALLSATGSDPAGADGSEGSGDQGPLLLPDAAEVAAARGRGTVVLEQVSYAGPAMPSGRSARGGVPSFASLFSRRLRWTLAGLAGCVAALAVALTLVTGEHPLYATYMTLLDLFAINNPALNQSLARQILQLLAGLTGLLLLPVLLAAVLEALGTFRSASALRKPPRGLGGHVVLLGLGKIGTRVLTRLRELHIPVVCVEADPEARGMATARRLRVPVVLGDVTQEGVLEAAKIHRAHALLAVTSADTTNLEAALYARSVRPDLRVVLRLYDDDFATAVYRTLRAAHPHASTRSRSVTHLAAPSFAGAMLGRQILGALPVERRVLLFAALDVAGHPQLEDRTVAQTFRPGAWRVLALDRTPPAERRDGQPAVEEALEEGRTDGTSGWIWDLPDDHVLRKEDRVVLAATRRGLAELLGRGPRASGW
;
A
#
# COMPACT_ATOMS: atom_id res chain seq x y z
N MET A 1 19.49 22.65 14.99
CA MET A 1 18.47 21.59 15.20
C MET A 1 17.43 22.21 16.11
N VAL A 2 16.17 22.26 15.67
CA VAL A 2 15.05 22.77 16.48
C VAL A 2 14.27 21.55 16.94
N GLU A 3 13.99 21.45 18.24
CA GLU A 3 13.24 20.35 18.83
C GLU A 3 11.96 20.92 19.44
N ALA A 4 10.82 20.44 18.95
CA ALA A 4 9.50 20.89 19.38
C ALA A 4 8.54 19.69 19.41
N ALA A 5 7.61 19.67 20.37
CA ALA A 5 6.64 18.58 20.53
C ALA A 5 5.65 18.50 19.36
N GLU A 6 5.30 19.64 18.75
CA GLU A 6 4.41 19.74 17.61
C GLU A 6 4.98 20.70 16.56
N ALA A 7 4.67 20.44 15.29
CA ALA A 7 4.99 21.31 14.17
C ALA A 7 4.04 22.53 14.12
N THR A 8 4.10 23.38 15.14
CA THR A 8 3.38 24.66 15.17
C THR A 8 3.96 25.65 14.15
N GLU A 9 3.21 26.70 13.83
CA GLU A 9 3.67 27.75 12.93
C GLU A 9 4.98 28.39 13.39
N THR A 10 5.12 28.63 14.71
CA THR A 10 6.35 29.15 15.31
C THR A 10 7.53 28.19 15.17
N ALA A 11 7.32 26.90 15.45
CA ALA A 11 8.36 25.88 15.31
C ALA A 11 8.84 25.73 13.86
N LEU A 12 7.91 25.78 12.90
CA LEU A 12 8.24 25.76 11.46
C LEU A 12 8.99 27.02 11.03
N ALA A 13 8.60 28.20 11.52
CA ALA A 13 9.31 29.44 11.24
C ALA A 13 10.74 29.43 11.82
N GLU A 14 10.92 28.99 13.08
CA GLU A 14 12.22 28.84 13.73
C GLU A 14 13.12 27.82 13.01
N ALA A 15 12.52 26.75 12.48
CA ALA A 15 13.21 25.77 11.64
C ALA A 15 13.63 26.34 10.26
N GLY A 16 13.20 27.55 9.91
CA GLY A 16 13.54 28.22 8.67
C GLY A 16 12.76 27.76 7.45
N VAL A 17 11.53 27.25 7.64
CA VAL A 17 10.67 26.73 6.56
C VAL A 17 10.41 27.76 5.47
N GLU A 18 10.39 29.05 5.79
CA GLU A 18 10.27 30.16 4.84
C GLU A 18 11.35 30.15 3.74
N ARG A 19 12.54 29.64 4.05
CA ARG A 19 13.69 29.57 3.13
C ARG A 19 14.03 28.14 2.71
N ALA A 20 13.26 27.16 3.19
CA ALA A 20 13.48 25.76 2.88
C ALA A 20 13.05 25.45 1.43
N ALA A 21 13.80 24.57 0.77
CA ALA A 21 13.45 24.08 -0.56
C ALA A 21 12.44 22.92 -0.51
N ALA A 22 12.46 22.14 0.57
CA ALA A 22 11.57 20.99 0.75
C ALA A 22 11.34 20.71 2.24
N LEU A 23 10.20 20.12 2.57
CA LEU A 23 9.83 19.67 3.91
C LEU A 23 9.17 18.28 3.86
N ALA A 24 9.73 17.34 4.62
CA ALA A 24 9.15 16.01 4.83
C ALA A 24 8.37 15.98 6.15
N LEU A 25 7.12 15.54 6.09
CA LEU A 25 6.22 15.38 7.24
C LEU A 25 5.95 13.89 7.43
N VAL A 26 6.57 13.31 8.44
CA VAL A 26 6.65 11.86 8.65
C VAL A 26 6.08 11.39 9.99
N TYR A 27 5.24 12.21 10.63
CA TYR A 27 4.54 11.82 11.86
C TYR A 27 3.70 10.55 11.62
N ASP A 28 3.47 9.77 12.67
CA ASP A 28 2.65 8.55 12.59
C ASP A 28 1.16 8.85 12.40
N ASP A 29 0.74 10.07 12.72
CA ASP A 29 -0.63 10.56 12.63
C ASP A 29 -0.87 11.40 11.36
N ASP A 30 -1.87 10.98 10.57
CA ASP A 30 -2.25 11.64 9.32
C ASP A 30 -2.74 13.08 9.58
N GLU A 31 -3.47 13.32 10.68
CA GLU A 31 -4.01 14.65 11.00
C GLU A 31 -2.89 15.66 11.27
N THR A 32 -1.90 15.26 12.06
CA THR A 32 -0.71 16.05 12.36
C THR A 32 0.07 16.40 11.09
N ASN A 33 0.28 15.42 10.20
CA ASN A 33 0.94 15.66 8.92
C ASN A 33 0.17 16.65 8.03
N ILE A 34 -1.16 16.53 7.95
CA ILE A 34 -2.01 17.44 7.15
C ILE A 34 -1.97 18.85 7.73
N ARG A 35 -2.11 19.01 9.05
CA ARG A 35 -2.09 20.32 9.72
C ARG A 35 -0.77 21.04 9.55
N ALA A 36 0.34 20.31 9.70
CA ALA A 36 1.68 20.83 9.48
C ALA A 36 1.91 21.22 8.02
N ALA A 37 1.41 20.42 7.06
CA ALA A 37 1.53 20.72 5.63
C ALA A 37 0.78 21.98 5.22
N LEU A 38 -0.46 22.15 5.69
CA LEU A 38 -1.24 23.36 5.43
C LEU A 38 -0.55 24.61 6.01
N THR A 39 0.02 24.48 7.21
CA THR A 39 0.75 25.58 7.85
C THR A 39 2.05 25.91 7.10
N ALA A 40 2.82 24.90 6.72
CA ALA A 40 4.04 25.06 5.96
C ALA A 40 3.79 25.69 4.57
N ARG A 41 2.72 25.30 3.88
CA ARG A 41 2.32 25.88 2.58
C ARG A 41 1.93 27.36 2.71
N ARG A 42 1.27 27.75 3.81
CA ARG A 42 0.96 29.17 4.08
C ARG A 42 2.22 30.00 4.31
N LEU A 43 3.18 29.47 5.07
CA LEU A 43 4.46 30.14 5.36
C LEU A 43 5.35 30.26 4.12
N ASN A 44 5.39 29.21 3.30
CA ASN A 44 6.19 29.17 2.08
C ASN A 44 5.41 28.52 0.93
N PRO A 45 4.79 29.32 0.04
CA PRO A 45 4.02 28.80 -1.08
C PRO A 45 4.86 28.02 -2.10
N ARG A 46 6.18 28.24 -2.14
CA ARG A 46 7.14 27.56 -3.04
C ARG A 46 7.73 26.29 -2.46
N LEU A 47 7.38 25.93 -1.23
CA LEU A 47 7.95 24.79 -0.52
C LEU A 47 7.52 23.47 -1.16
N ARG A 48 8.46 22.59 -1.47
CA ARG A 48 8.10 21.22 -1.82
C ARG A 48 7.66 20.47 -0.57
N LEU A 49 6.51 19.80 -0.64
CA LEU A 49 5.96 19.05 0.49
C LEU A 49 5.95 17.56 0.18
N VAL A 50 6.49 16.74 1.10
CA VAL A 50 6.25 15.29 1.07
C VAL A 50 5.60 14.87 2.37
N LEU A 51 4.40 14.33 2.25
CA LEU A 51 3.58 13.95 3.39
C LEU A 51 3.49 12.43 3.47
N ARG A 52 3.64 11.91 4.68
CA ARG A 52 3.26 10.54 5.01
C ARG A 52 1.77 10.51 5.32
N LEU A 53 0.97 9.86 4.47
CA LEU A 53 -0.45 9.62 4.76
C LEU A 53 -0.82 8.18 4.49
N TYR A 54 -1.67 7.63 5.36
CA TYR A 54 -2.15 6.28 5.21
C TYR A 54 -3.33 6.15 4.23
N ASN A 55 -4.25 7.13 4.25
CA ASN A 55 -5.44 7.09 3.41
C ASN A 55 -5.18 7.69 2.01
N ARG A 56 -5.04 6.84 0.99
CA ARG A 56 -4.79 7.26 -0.40
C ARG A 56 -5.81 8.26 -0.95
N ARG A 57 -7.11 8.06 -0.68
CA ARG A 57 -8.15 8.96 -1.23
C ARG A 57 -8.07 10.35 -0.62
N LEU A 58 -7.86 10.40 0.70
CA LEU A 58 -7.63 11.67 1.39
C LEU A 58 -6.33 12.31 0.92
N GLY A 59 -5.27 11.51 0.78
CA GLY A 59 -3.97 11.93 0.26
C GLY A 59 -4.08 12.62 -1.09
N GLN A 60 -4.75 12.00 -2.06
CA GLN A 60 -4.96 12.56 -3.40
C GLN A 60 -5.67 13.93 -3.34
N HIS A 61 -6.75 14.05 -2.56
CA HIS A 61 -7.41 15.35 -2.39
C HIS A 61 -6.52 16.40 -1.72
N ILE A 62 -5.74 16.01 -0.70
CA ILE A 62 -4.84 16.94 -0.01
C ILE A 62 -3.71 17.39 -0.95
N GLU A 63 -3.18 16.47 -1.77
CA GLU A 63 -2.18 16.76 -2.80
C GLU A 63 -2.71 17.78 -3.82
N GLU A 64 -3.89 17.50 -4.40
CA GLU A 64 -4.55 18.40 -5.35
C GLU A 64 -4.81 19.79 -4.76
N LEU A 65 -5.29 19.87 -3.51
CA LEU A 65 -5.57 21.13 -2.83
C LEU A 65 -4.30 21.95 -2.57
N LEU A 66 -3.22 21.31 -2.11
CA LEU A 66 -1.97 21.98 -1.82
C LEU A 66 -1.24 22.44 -3.09
N ASP A 67 -1.36 21.68 -4.17
CA ASP A 67 -0.80 22.03 -5.48
C ASP A 67 -1.56 23.17 -6.14
N GLN A 68 -2.89 23.19 -6.03
CA GLN A 68 -3.70 24.34 -6.46
C GLN A 68 -3.32 25.60 -5.68
N ALA A 69 -3.14 25.48 -4.36
CA ALA A 69 -2.72 26.61 -3.52
C ALA A 69 -1.32 27.12 -3.91
N ALA A 70 -0.39 26.23 -4.24
CA ALA A 70 0.94 26.60 -4.72
C ALA A 70 0.85 27.33 -6.07
N ALA A 71 0.13 26.77 -7.04
CA ALA A 71 -0.02 27.35 -8.38
C ALA A 71 -0.63 28.76 -8.36
N LEU A 72 -1.64 29.00 -7.50
CA LEU A 72 -2.24 30.32 -7.31
C LEU A 72 -1.24 31.34 -6.75
N ALA A 73 -0.32 30.93 -5.89
CA ALA A 73 0.64 31.81 -5.24
C ALA A 73 1.89 32.08 -6.08
N THR A 74 2.32 31.13 -6.92
CA THR A 74 3.57 31.23 -7.71
C THR A 74 3.35 31.61 -9.17
N GLY A 75 2.11 31.55 -9.66
CA GLY A 75 1.76 31.68 -11.08
C GLY A 75 2.02 30.39 -11.87
N SER A 76 1.42 30.26 -13.06
CA SER A 76 1.57 29.09 -13.93
C SER A 76 2.95 29.09 -14.61
N GLY A 77 3.89 28.28 -14.13
CA GLY A 77 5.24 28.15 -14.70
C GLY A 77 6.14 27.21 -13.90
N ASP A 78 7.43 27.15 -14.24
CA ASP A 78 8.42 26.22 -13.68
C ASP A 78 8.57 26.33 -12.14
N ALA A 79 8.36 27.53 -11.60
CA ALA A 79 8.38 27.78 -10.15
C ALA A 79 7.18 27.17 -9.39
N ALA A 80 6.04 26.93 -10.05
CA ALA A 80 4.92 26.19 -9.46
C ALA A 80 5.20 24.68 -9.43
N LEU A 81 5.93 24.18 -10.43
CA LEU A 81 6.29 22.77 -10.56
C LEU A 81 7.30 22.34 -9.49
N ASP A 82 8.19 23.24 -9.06
CA ASP A 82 9.13 22.98 -7.97
C ASP A 82 8.46 22.91 -6.59
N ALA A 83 7.30 23.53 -6.45
CA ALA A 83 6.50 23.61 -5.23
C ALA A 83 5.53 22.43 -5.03
N SER A 84 5.66 21.35 -5.81
CA SER A 84 4.72 20.22 -5.78
C SER A 84 4.60 19.57 -4.41
N THR A 85 3.44 18.97 -4.19
CA THR A 85 3.12 18.14 -3.03
C THR A 85 3.17 16.68 -3.47
N THR A 86 3.72 15.80 -2.66
CA THR A 86 3.70 14.35 -2.91
C THR A 86 3.26 13.64 -1.66
N VAL A 87 2.20 12.83 -1.77
CA VAL A 87 1.72 12.03 -0.65
C VAL A 87 2.19 10.59 -0.81
N LEU A 88 2.92 10.11 0.19
CA LEU A 88 3.43 8.74 0.25
C LEU A 88 2.79 7.96 1.39
N SER A 89 2.50 6.68 1.13
CA SER A 89 2.03 5.76 2.14
C SER A 89 3.05 4.64 2.33
N ASP A 90 3.57 4.45 3.54
CA ASP A 90 4.54 3.39 3.84
C ASP A 90 4.07 2.01 3.34
N ALA A 91 2.77 1.74 3.49
CA ALA A 91 2.17 0.49 3.07
C ALA A 91 2.17 0.34 1.53
N ASP A 92 1.90 1.42 0.79
CA ASP A 92 1.89 1.40 -0.68
C ASP A 92 3.31 1.34 -1.24
N THR A 93 4.26 1.97 -0.55
CA THR A 93 5.67 1.95 -0.93
C THR A 93 6.32 0.60 -0.64
N ALA A 94 6.04 -0.02 0.51
CA ALA A 94 6.66 -1.27 0.91
C ALA A 94 6.01 -2.53 0.30
N ALA A 95 4.70 -2.49 0.00
CA ALA A 95 3.97 -3.67 -0.47
C ALA A 95 4.53 -4.30 -1.76
N PRO A 96 4.93 -3.54 -2.81
CA PRO A 96 5.55 -4.10 -4.00
C PRO A 96 6.84 -4.87 -3.69
N ALA A 97 7.69 -4.34 -2.82
CA ALA A 97 8.94 -5.00 -2.42
C ALA A 97 8.68 -6.28 -1.62
N LEU A 98 7.70 -6.26 -0.70
CA LEU A 98 7.30 -7.45 0.08
C LEU A 98 6.71 -8.55 -0.82
N ALA A 99 5.82 -8.17 -1.75
CA ALA A 99 5.24 -9.10 -2.72
C ALA A 99 6.31 -9.71 -3.66
N ALA A 100 7.24 -8.89 -4.16
CA ALA A 100 8.35 -9.35 -4.99
C ALA A 100 9.26 -10.34 -4.26
N THR A 101 9.57 -10.06 -2.99
CA THR A 101 10.43 -10.92 -2.17
C THR A 101 9.79 -12.30 -1.96
N ALA A 102 8.46 -12.36 -1.77
CA ALA A 102 7.75 -13.63 -1.61
C ALA A 102 7.83 -14.51 -2.89
N VAL A 103 7.75 -13.90 -4.07
CA VAL A 103 7.60 -14.62 -5.35
C VAL A 103 8.95 -14.95 -5.98
N ALA A 104 9.83 -13.95 -6.12
CA ALA A 104 11.09 -14.10 -6.82
C ALA A 104 12.25 -14.44 -5.87
N GLY A 105 12.10 -14.25 -4.56
CA GLY A 105 13.21 -14.34 -3.60
C GLY A 105 14.20 -13.18 -3.72
N THR A 106 13.90 -12.20 -4.58
CA THR A 106 14.74 -11.04 -4.90
C THR A 106 14.01 -9.74 -4.56
N THR A 107 14.79 -8.70 -4.27
CA THR A 107 14.38 -7.63 -3.36
C THR A 107 13.86 -6.35 -4.01
N LYS A 108 13.81 -6.20 -5.34
CA LYS A 108 13.69 -4.86 -5.92
C LYS A 108 12.82 -4.78 -7.18
N VAL A 109 11.56 -4.45 -6.98
CA VAL A 109 10.70 -3.92 -8.04
C VAL A 109 10.69 -2.41 -7.86
N VAL A 110 11.17 -1.65 -8.84
CA VAL A 110 11.02 -0.20 -8.88
C VAL A 110 9.73 0.05 -9.65
N GLN A 111 8.69 0.49 -8.93
CA GLN A 111 7.46 0.96 -9.53
C GLN A 111 7.46 2.47 -9.37
N THR A 112 7.55 3.16 -10.50
CA THR A 112 7.61 4.61 -10.60
C THR A 112 6.61 5.01 -11.65
N ASP A 113 5.65 5.87 -11.34
CA ASP A 113 4.60 6.42 -12.21
C ASP A 113 4.66 5.94 -13.68
N GLY A 114 3.95 4.84 -13.98
CA GLY A 114 3.84 4.29 -15.35
C GLY A 114 5.02 3.46 -15.89
N LEU A 115 6.16 3.42 -15.21
CA LEU A 115 7.36 2.64 -15.56
C LEU A 115 7.50 1.43 -14.62
N LEU A 116 7.32 0.22 -15.17
CA LEU A 116 7.56 -1.05 -14.47
C LEU A 116 8.95 -1.57 -14.78
N LEU A 117 9.96 -1.17 -14.00
CA LEU A 117 11.32 -1.68 -14.13
C LEU A 117 11.60 -2.69 -13.00
N ARG A 118 11.76 -3.98 -13.33
CA ARG A 118 12.18 -4.98 -12.33
C ARG A 118 13.71 -5.06 -12.28
N ALA A 119 14.29 -4.75 -11.13
CA ALA A 119 15.71 -4.96 -10.86
C ALA A 119 15.89 -6.36 -10.24
N VAL A 120 16.36 -7.32 -11.02
CA VAL A 120 16.54 -8.72 -10.63
C VAL A 120 17.94 -8.92 -10.08
N GLU A 121 17.99 -9.31 -8.82
CA GLU A 121 19.21 -9.80 -8.17
C GLU A 121 19.46 -11.24 -8.64
N ARG A 122 20.57 -11.49 -9.31
CA ARG A 122 20.96 -12.85 -9.71
C ARG A 122 22.02 -13.38 -8.73
N PRO A 123 21.82 -14.56 -8.12
CA PRO A 123 22.86 -15.21 -7.34
C PRO A 123 24.04 -15.57 -8.28
N PRO A 124 25.28 -15.63 -7.76
CA PRO A 124 26.42 -16.04 -8.56
C PRO A 124 26.22 -17.47 -9.06
N ARG A 125 25.95 -17.64 -10.36
CA ARG A 125 25.96 -18.97 -11.00
C ARG A 125 27.33 -19.19 -11.63
N PRO A 126 28.04 -20.30 -11.30
CA PRO A 126 29.28 -20.62 -11.97
C PRO A 126 29.02 -20.92 -13.47
N GLY A 127 29.68 -20.18 -14.36
CA GLY A 127 29.84 -20.58 -15.77
C GLY A 127 28.91 -19.97 -16.83
N ARG A 128 28.05 -18.99 -16.52
CA ARG A 128 27.35 -18.19 -17.55
C ARG A 128 27.42 -16.72 -17.20
N GLY A 129 28.06 -15.92 -18.05
CA GLY A 129 28.02 -14.46 -17.99
C GLY A 129 26.59 -13.93 -18.07
N ALA A 130 26.40 -12.67 -17.68
CA ALA A 130 25.11 -11.99 -17.86
C ALA A 130 24.68 -12.10 -19.34
N PRO A 131 23.43 -12.48 -19.64
CA PRO A 131 22.92 -12.45 -21.01
C PRO A 131 23.04 -11.03 -21.56
N ALA A 132 23.44 -10.93 -22.84
CA ALA A 132 23.57 -9.66 -23.55
C ALA A 132 22.24 -8.89 -23.55
N GLY A 133 22.30 -7.57 -23.36
CA GLY A 133 21.14 -6.66 -23.44
C GLY A 133 20.51 -6.22 -22.11
N LEU A 134 21.12 -6.51 -20.95
CA LEU A 134 20.62 -6.01 -19.66
C LEU A 134 21.72 -5.30 -18.85
N ALA A 135 21.56 -3.99 -18.65
CA ALA A 135 22.54 -3.17 -17.93
C ALA A 135 22.68 -3.57 -16.45
N THR A 136 23.90 -3.86 -16.00
CA THR A 136 24.20 -4.18 -14.59
C THR A 136 24.20 -2.89 -13.76
N LEU A 137 23.25 -2.72 -12.85
CA LEU A 137 23.09 -1.51 -12.04
C LEU A 137 23.91 -1.51 -10.76
N ALA A 138 24.21 -2.69 -10.20
CA ALA A 138 25.05 -2.81 -9.03
C ALA A 138 25.69 -4.20 -8.90
N LEU A 139 26.92 -4.23 -8.37
CA LEU A 139 27.52 -5.43 -7.78
C LEU A 139 27.20 -5.40 -6.28
N LEU A 140 26.62 -6.48 -5.77
CA LEU A 140 26.38 -6.63 -4.34
C LEU A 140 27.67 -6.88 -3.58
N SER A 141 27.63 -6.67 -2.27
CA SER A 141 28.77 -6.93 -1.40
C SER A 141 29.30 -8.37 -1.60
N ALA A 142 30.62 -8.56 -1.57
CA ALA A 142 31.22 -9.90 -1.66
C ALA A 142 30.71 -10.83 -0.55
N THR A 143 30.30 -10.21 0.57
CA THR A 143 29.74 -10.89 1.73
C THR A 143 28.22 -11.01 1.69
N GLY A 144 27.53 -10.60 0.62
CA GLY A 144 26.08 -10.82 0.47
C GLY A 144 25.70 -12.31 0.46
N SER A 145 26.68 -13.18 0.20
CA SER A 145 26.62 -14.64 0.35
C SER A 145 27.41 -15.19 1.56
N ASP A 146 28.12 -14.36 2.31
CA ASP A 146 28.97 -14.74 3.46
C ASP A 146 28.24 -14.49 4.79
N PRO A 147 28.07 -15.51 5.65
CA PRO A 147 27.35 -15.40 6.93
C PRO A 147 27.95 -14.42 7.96
N ALA A 148 29.19 -13.92 7.78
CA ALA A 148 29.80 -12.91 8.66
C ALA A 148 29.71 -11.46 8.13
N GLY A 149 29.15 -11.25 6.93
CA GLY A 149 29.05 -9.96 6.27
C GLY A 149 28.16 -8.94 6.99
N ALA A 150 28.64 -7.71 7.12
CA ALA A 150 27.76 -6.58 7.35
C ALA A 150 27.04 -6.28 6.02
N ASP A 151 25.71 -6.36 5.99
CA ASP A 151 24.92 -5.87 4.86
C ASP A 151 25.20 -4.36 4.70
N GLY A 152 26.14 -4.02 3.82
CA GLY A 152 26.47 -2.67 3.37
C GLY A 152 26.82 -1.63 4.43
N SER A 153 27.21 -1.98 5.66
CA SER A 153 27.58 -0.98 6.69
C SER A 153 28.70 -0.07 6.18
N GLU A 154 28.74 1.19 6.63
CA GLU A 154 29.78 2.17 6.23
C GLU A 154 31.22 1.67 6.52
N GLY A 155 31.37 0.64 7.36
CA GLY A 155 32.63 -0.03 7.66
C GLY A 155 33.08 -1.12 6.67
N SER A 156 32.36 -1.36 5.56
CA SER A 156 32.65 -2.48 4.63
C SER A 156 33.78 -2.21 3.62
N GLY A 157 34.32 -0.98 3.55
CA GLY A 157 35.43 -0.60 2.65
C GLY A 157 35.23 -1.05 1.19
N ASP A 158 36.27 -1.61 0.58
CA ASP A 158 36.29 -2.13 -0.80
C ASP A 158 35.44 -3.41 -1.03
N GLN A 159 34.88 -3.98 0.05
CA GLN A 159 34.03 -5.18 -0.01
C GLN A 159 32.54 -4.85 -0.12
N GLY A 160 32.12 -3.59 0.08
CA GLY A 160 30.73 -3.16 0.03
C GLY A 160 30.09 -3.12 -1.38
N PRO A 161 28.80 -2.75 -1.47
CA PRO A 161 28.07 -2.74 -2.74
C PRO A 161 28.58 -1.63 -3.68
N LEU A 162 28.92 -2.02 -4.91
CA LEU A 162 29.38 -1.11 -5.96
C LEU A 162 28.20 -0.76 -6.88
N LEU A 163 27.89 0.53 -6.98
CA LEU A 163 26.80 1.02 -7.83
C LEU A 163 27.35 1.41 -9.21
N LEU A 164 26.60 1.09 -10.26
CA LEU A 164 26.92 1.43 -11.66
C LEU A 164 28.34 1.00 -12.07
N PRO A 165 28.67 -0.30 -11.97
CA PRO A 165 29.99 -0.82 -12.30
C PRO A 165 30.27 -0.74 -13.80
N ASP A 166 31.53 -0.58 -14.18
CA ASP A 166 31.97 -0.69 -15.57
C ASP A 166 32.10 -2.16 -16.04
N ALA A 167 32.33 -2.37 -17.34
CA ALA A 167 32.42 -3.71 -17.91
C ALA A 167 33.62 -4.52 -17.38
N ALA A 168 34.72 -3.86 -17.00
CA ALA A 168 35.91 -4.50 -16.46
C ALA A 168 35.69 -4.95 -15.00
N GLU A 169 35.01 -4.13 -14.19
CA GLU A 169 34.60 -4.41 -12.81
C GLU A 169 33.60 -5.58 -12.74
N VAL A 170 32.64 -5.63 -13.67
CA VAL A 170 31.70 -6.77 -13.79
C VAL A 170 32.44 -8.05 -14.18
N ALA A 171 33.42 -7.98 -15.08
CA ALA A 171 34.23 -9.13 -15.50
C ALA A 171 35.19 -9.62 -14.38
N ALA A 172 35.69 -8.70 -13.56
CA ALA A 172 36.58 -8.99 -12.44
C ALA A 172 35.84 -9.58 -11.20
N ALA A 173 34.56 -9.24 -11.02
CA ALA A 173 33.75 -9.65 -9.87
C ALA A 173 33.22 -11.10 -9.98
N ARG A 174 34.13 -12.09 -10.00
CA ARG A 174 33.75 -13.51 -9.92
C ARG A 174 33.18 -13.84 -8.53
N GLY A 175 31.91 -14.24 -8.48
CA GLY A 175 31.25 -14.73 -7.26
C GLY A 175 30.37 -13.71 -6.51
N ARG A 176 30.26 -12.46 -6.97
CA ARG A 176 29.34 -11.47 -6.39
C ARG A 176 27.96 -11.55 -7.05
N GLY A 177 26.90 -11.27 -6.28
CA GLY A 177 25.54 -11.13 -6.84
C GLY A 177 25.42 -9.85 -7.67
N THR A 178 24.65 -9.89 -8.77
CA THR A 178 24.47 -8.74 -9.67
C THR A 178 23.03 -8.27 -9.66
N VAL A 179 22.79 -6.95 -9.64
CA VAL A 179 21.46 -6.36 -9.86
C VAL A 179 21.35 -5.94 -11.32
N VAL A 180 20.41 -6.54 -12.05
CA VAL A 180 20.21 -6.34 -13.49
C VAL A 180 18.77 -5.92 -13.75
N LEU A 181 18.51 -4.98 -14.66
CA LEU A 181 17.15 -4.63 -15.10
C LEU A 181 16.58 -5.75 -15.98
N GLU A 182 15.36 -6.22 -15.75
CA GLU A 182 14.67 -7.23 -16.57
C GLU A 182 13.18 -6.89 -16.70
N GLN A 183 12.62 -7.01 -17.90
CA GLN A 183 11.17 -6.96 -18.13
C GLN A 183 10.56 -8.31 -17.76
N VAL A 184 9.43 -8.32 -17.03
CA VAL A 184 8.93 -9.57 -16.45
C VAL A 184 7.56 -9.94 -16.97
N SER A 185 7.52 -11.13 -17.55
CA SER A 185 6.31 -11.93 -17.75
C SER A 185 6.27 -13.00 -16.66
N TYR A 186 5.14 -13.12 -15.95
CA TYR A 186 4.91 -14.23 -15.02
C TYR A 186 4.66 -15.52 -15.81
N ALA A 187 5.40 -16.58 -15.52
CA ALA A 187 5.26 -17.90 -16.15
C ALA A 187 4.84 -18.97 -15.12
N GLY A 188 3.74 -18.72 -14.40
CA GLY A 188 3.11 -19.70 -13.52
C GLY A 188 1.67 -20.00 -13.95
N PRO A 189 1.07 -21.11 -13.47
CA PRO A 189 -0.27 -21.52 -13.89
C PRO A 189 -1.31 -20.46 -13.50
N ALA A 190 -2.06 -19.98 -14.49
CA ALA A 190 -3.12 -19.00 -14.32
C ALA A 190 -4.34 -19.62 -13.60
N MET A 191 -5.00 -18.83 -12.75
CA MET A 191 -6.22 -19.24 -12.08
C MET A 191 -7.42 -19.22 -13.05
N PRO A 192 -8.36 -20.18 -12.95
CA PRO A 192 -9.63 -20.12 -13.68
C PRO A 192 -10.47 -18.92 -13.22
N SER A 193 -10.93 -18.10 -14.15
CA SER A 193 -11.75 -16.92 -13.91
C SER A 193 -13.17 -17.29 -13.45
N GLY A 194 -13.49 -17.06 -12.18
CA GLY A 194 -14.86 -17.20 -11.68
C GLY A 194 -15.67 -15.91 -11.87
N ARG A 195 -16.81 -15.99 -12.57
CA ARG A 195 -17.79 -14.91 -12.85
C ARG A 195 -18.18 -14.10 -11.61
N SER A 196 -17.97 -12.77 -11.67
CA SER A 196 -18.32 -11.80 -10.62
C SER A 196 -19.83 -11.56 -10.55
N ALA A 197 -20.43 -11.64 -9.38
CA ALA A 197 -21.82 -11.27 -9.12
C ALA A 197 -21.84 -10.11 -8.13
N ARG A 198 -22.42 -8.98 -8.55
CA ARG A 198 -22.58 -7.73 -7.79
C ARG A 198 -23.54 -7.94 -6.63
N GLY A 199 -23.16 -7.47 -5.43
CA GLY A 199 -24.07 -7.30 -4.30
C GLY A 199 -23.51 -6.23 -3.37
N GLY A 200 -24.20 -5.08 -3.30
CA GLY A 200 -23.89 -3.99 -2.37
C GLY A 200 -24.46 -4.25 -0.98
N VAL A 201 -23.89 -3.59 0.03
CA VAL A 201 -24.41 -3.55 1.41
C VAL A 201 -24.58 -2.08 1.81
N PRO A 202 -25.73 -1.67 2.39
CA PRO A 202 -25.97 -0.29 2.79
C PRO A 202 -25.44 0.03 4.21
N SER A 203 -25.31 1.33 4.49
CA SER A 203 -24.75 1.90 5.72
C SER A 203 -25.82 2.24 6.78
N PHE A 204 -25.39 2.24 8.04
CA PHE A 204 -26.20 2.34 9.26
C PHE A 204 -26.88 3.71 9.53
N ALA A 205 -26.63 4.73 8.70
CA ALA A 205 -27.16 6.10 8.91
C ALA A 205 -28.58 6.33 8.32
N SER A 206 -29.19 5.34 7.66
CA SER A 206 -30.52 5.47 7.03
C SER A 206 -31.71 5.07 7.91
N LEU A 207 -31.48 4.67 9.16
CA LEU A 207 -32.51 4.06 10.02
C LEU A 207 -33.61 5.03 10.48
N PHE A 208 -33.42 6.35 10.38
CA PHE A 208 -34.45 7.34 10.69
C PHE A 208 -34.71 8.29 9.51
N SER A 209 -35.16 7.72 8.39
CA SER A 209 -35.53 8.51 7.20
C SER A 209 -36.84 9.29 7.40
N ARG A 210 -37.00 10.41 6.67
CA ARG A 210 -38.27 11.17 6.59
C ARG A 210 -39.47 10.29 6.20
N ARG A 211 -39.22 9.17 5.50
CA ARG A 211 -40.23 8.18 5.12
C ARG A 211 -40.80 7.47 6.35
N LEU A 212 -39.95 7.03 7.30
CA LEU A 212 -40.39 6.37 8.53
C LEU A 212 -41.33 7.25 9.37
N ARG A 213 -41.09 8.57 9.42
CA ARG A 213 -41.97 9.52 10.13
C ARG A 213 -43.37 9.61 9.50
N TRP A 214 -43.45 9.60 8.17
CA TRP A 214 -44.74 9.57 7.47
C TRP A 214 -45.43 8.22 7.58
N THR A 215 -44.67 7.11 7.60
CA THR A 215 -45.24 5.77 7.84
C THR A 215 -45.82 5.65 9.25
N LEU A 216 -45.12 6.17 10.27
CA LEU A 216 -45.61 6.22 11.66
C LEU A 216 -46.84 7.13 11.78
N ALA A 217 -46.86 8.29 11.12
CA ALA A 217 -48.03 9.17 11.09
C ALA A 217 -49.23 8.52 10.39
N GLY A 218 -49.01 7.81 9.28
CA GLY A 218 -50.06 7.07 8.58
C GLY A 218 -50.62 5.92 9.41
N LEU A 219 -49.76 5.18 10.12
CA LEU A 219 -50.19 4.11 11.02
C LEU A 219 -51.03 4.67 12.19
N ALA A 220 -50.58 5.76 12.82
CA ALA A 220 -51.35 6.44 13.86
C ALA A 220 -52.71 6.93 13.35
N GLY A 221 -52.77 7.43 12.12
CA GLY A 221 -54.01 7.80 11.45
C GLY A 221 -54.95 6.61 11.22
N CYS A 222 -54.42 5.45 10.81
CA CYS A 222 -55.23 4.23 10.63
C CYS A 222 -55.79 3.71 11.96
N VAL A 223 -54.99 3.73 13.03
CA VAL A 223 -55.45 3.34 14.38
C VAL A 223 -56.57 4.27 14.86
N ALA A 224 -56.42 5.58 14.67
CA ALA A 224 -57.45 6.55 15.03
C ALA A 224 -58.73 6.36 14.21
N ALA A 225 -58.62 6.13 12.90
CA ALA A 225 -59.75 5.87 12.02
C ALA A 225 -60.49 4.58 12.43
N LEU A 226 -59.77 3.52 12.79
CA LEU A 226 -60.34 2.27 13.25
C LEU A 226 -61.05 2.44 14.60
N ALA A 227 -60.47 3.17 15.54
CA ALA A 227 -61.12 3.49 16.81
C ALA A 227 -62.41 4.29 16.64
N VAL A 228 -62.42 5.28 15.72
CA VAL A 228 -63.62 6.05 15.37
C VAL A 228 -64.67 5.16 14.72
N ALA A 229 -64.28 4.33 13.76
CA ALA A 229 -65.19 3.39 13.10
C ALA A 229 -65.82 2.42 14.11
N LEU A 230 -65.01 1.89 15.03
CA LEU A 230 -65.49 1.00 16.09
C LEU A 230 -66.50 1.72 16.99
N THR A 231 -66.21 2.96 17.40
CA THR A 231 -67.14 3.81 18.18
C THR A 231 -68.48 4.00 17.47
N LEU A 232 -68.45 4.30 16.17
CA LEU A 232 -69.65 4.55 15.37
C LEU A 232 -70.49 3.28 15.15
N VAL A 233 -69.85 2.13 14.99
CA VAL A 233 -70.54 0.86 14.70
C VAL A 233 -71.10 0.22 15.96
N THR A 234 -70.37 0.25 17.07
CA THR A 234 -70.81 -0.40 18.32
C THR A 234 -71.63 0.51 19.22
N GLY A 235 -71.56 1.83 19.02
CA GLY A 235 -72.21 2.82 19.90
C GLY A 235 -71.56 2.96 21.28
N GLU A 236 -70.40 2.33 21.48
CA GLU A 236 -69.68 2.33 22.74
C GLU A 236 -68.91 3.63 22.99
N HIS A 237 -68.54 3.90 24.24
CA HIS A 237 -67.80 5.12 24.60
C HIS A 237 -66.43 5.17 23.88
N PRO A 238 -65.97 6.33 23.36
CA PRO A 238 -64.73 6.43 22.56
C PRO A 238 -63.47 5.90 23.25
N LEU A 239 -63.39 6.02 24.58
CA LEU A 239 -62.27 5.46 25.36
C LEU A 239 -62.21 3.93 25.32
N TYR A 240 -63.38 3.27 25.36
CA TYR A 240 -63.49 1.82 25.25
C TYR A 240 -63.05 1.33 23.86
N ALA A 241 -63.53 2.01 22.81
CA ALA A 241 -63.15 1.69 21.44
C ALA A 241 -61.65 1.89 21.19
N THR A 242 -61.06 2.96 21.74
CA THR A 242 -59.61 3.22 21.66
C THR A 242 -58.81 2.15 22.40
N TYR A 243 -59.25 1.74 23.60
CA TYR A 243 -58.63 0.66 24.36
C TYR A 243 -58.62 -0.66 23.58
N MET A 244 -59.77 -1.06 23.03
CA MET A 244 -59.89 -2.28 22.22
C MET A 244 -59.02 -2.23 20.96
N THR A 245 -58.98 -1.09 20.26
CA THR A 245 -58.16 -0.93 19.05
C THR A 245 -56.66 -1.06 19.35
N LEU A 246 -56.20 -0.55 20.49
CA LEU A 246 -54.81 -0.72 20.92
C LEU A 246 -54.49 -2.16 21.31
N LEU A 247 -55.43 -2.88 21.91
CA LEU A 247 -55.26 -4.31 22.20
C LEU A 247 -55.18 -5.16 20.92
N ASP A 248 -56.01 -4.85 19.93
CA ASP A 248 -55.96 -5.51 18.62
C ASP A 248 -54.63 -5.24 17.91
N LEU A 249 -54.11 -4.00 17.99
CA LEU A 249 -52.79 -3.64 17.46
C LEU A 249 -51.67 -4.44 18.14
N PHE A 250 -51.81 -4.72 19.44
CA PHE A 250 -50.87 -5.55 20.20
C PHE A 250 -51.17 -7.06 20.11
N ALA A 251 -52.17 -7.47 19.30
CA ALA A 251 -52.64 -8.84 19.14
C ALA A 251 -53.07 -9.51 20.46
N ILE A 252 -53.68 -8.75 21.37
CA ILE A 252 -54.15 -9.21 22.67
C ILE A 252 -55.64 -9.57 22.60
N ASN A 253 -55.93 -10.87 22.55
CA ASN A 253 -57.30 -11.38 22.37
C ASN A 253 -58.13 -11.52 23.67
N ASN A 254 -57.59 -11.17 24.85
CA ASN A 254 -58.30 -11.27 26.13
C ASN A 254 -58.27 -9.95 26.92
N PRO A 255 -59.19 -9.00 26.63
CA PRO A 255 -59.20 -7.68 27.23
C PRO A 255 -59.67 -7.69 28.69
N ALA A 256 -58.99 -6.95 29.57
CA ALA A 256 -59.37 -6.81 30.99
C ALA A 256 -60.57 -5.85 31.23
N LEU A 257 -61.70 -6.10 30.55
CA LEU A 257 -62.86 -5.20 30.49
C LEU A 257 -63.50 -4.90 31.85
N ASN A 258 -63.52 -5.89 32.76
CA ASN A 258 -64.17 -5.79 34.08
C ASN A 258 -63.19 -5.64 35.25
N GLN A 259 -61.97 -5.17 34.99
CA GLN A 259 -60.91 -5.07 35.99
C GLN A 259 -60.56 -3.60 36.27
N SER A 260 -59.76 -3.36 37.31
CA SER A 260 -59.37 -2.00 37.70
C SER A 260 -58.62 -1.28 36.58
N LEU A 261 -58.73 0.05 36.53
CA LEU A 261 -57.99 0.90 35.57
C LEU A 261 -56.48 0.62 35.59
N ALA A 262 -55.91 0.35 36.77
CA ALA A 262 -54.51 -0.02 36.91
C ALA A 262 -54.14 -1.30 36.13
N ARG A 263 -55.01 -2.32 36.13
CA ARG A 263 -54.83 -3.57 35.38
C ARG A 263 -54.92 -3.33 33.86
N GLN A 264 -55.83 -2.47 33.41
CA GLN A 264 -55.94 -2.10 31.98
C GLN A 264 -54.71 -1.35 31.48
N ILE A 265 -54.22 -0.38 32.27
CA ILE A 265 -52.98 0.35 31.97
C ILE A 265 -51.78 -0.61 31.91
N LEU A 266 -51.68 -1.52 32.88
CA LEU A 266 -50.59 -2.50 32.93
C LEU A 266 -50.64 -3.47 31.73
N GLN A 267 -51.82 -3.85 31.25
CA GLN A 267 -51.99 -4.67 30.05
C GLN A 267 -51.49 -3.96 28.79
N LEU A 268 -51.80 -2.67 28.63
CA LEU A 268 -51.27 -1.87 27.51
C LEU A 268 -49.75 -1.70 27.58
N LEU A 269 -49.21 -1.41 28.77
CA LEU A 269 -47.76 -1.27 28.96
C LEU A 269 -47.03 -2.59 28.68
N ALA A 270 -47.59 -3.72 29.09
CA ALA A 270 -47.05 -5.05 28.79
C ALA A 270 -47.06 -5.35 27.29
N GLY A 271 -48.17 -5.06 26.59
CA GLY A 271 -48.27 -5.21 25.13
C GLY A 271 -47.27 -4.34 24.38
N LEU A 272 -47.14 -3.07 24.76
CA LEU A 272 -46.16 -2.15 24.20
C LEU A 272 -44.72 -2.63 24.42
N THR A 273 -44.41 -3.10 25.63
CA THR A 273 -43.08 -3.63 25.97
C THR A 273 -42.75 -4.86 25.11
N GLY A 274 -43.70 -5.79 24.97
CA GLY A 274 -43.54 -6.96 24.10
C GLY A 274 -43.32 -6.59 22.63
N LEU A 275 -44.08 -5.62 22.13
CA LEU A 275 -43.94 -5.12 20.76
C LEU A 275 -42.58 -4.42 20.52
N LEU A 276 -42.08 -3.64 21.48
CA LEU A 276 -40.76 -3.00 21.39
C LEU A 276 -39.60 -4.01 21.50
N LEU A 277 -39.78 -5.07 22.29
CA LEU A 277 -38.76 -6.10 22.47
C LEU A 277 -38.63 -7.01 21.24
N LEU A 278 -39.72 -7.25 20.51
CA LEU A 278 -39.75 -8.16 19.37
C LEU A 278 -38.74 -7.79 18.26
N PRO A 279 -38.61 -6.53 17.79
CA PRO A 279 -37.56 -6.12 16.86
C PRO A 279 -36.14 -6.31 17.39
N VAL A 280 -35.92 -6.07 18.69
CA VAL A 280 -34.59 -6.26 19.32
C VAL A 280 -34.23 -7.74 19.35
N LEU A 281 -35.17 -8.61 19.73
CA LEU A 281 -34.98 -10.05 19.71
C LEU A 281 -34.75 -10.56 18.27
N LEU A 282 -35.52 -10.08 17.30
CA LEU A 282 -35.34 -10.43 15.90
C LEU A 282 -33.98 -9.95 15.37
N ALA A 283 -33.55 -8.74 15.72
CA ALA A 283 -32.23 -8.23 15.37
C ALA A 283 -31.12 -9.10 15.97
N ALA A 284 -31.20 -9.46 17.24
CA ALA A 284 -30.24 -10.35 17.90
C ALA A 284 -30.18 -11.73 17.24
N VAL A 285 -31.34 -12.30 16.86
CA VAL A 285 -31.41 -13.58 16.12
C VAL A 285 -30.80 -13.44 14.73
N LEU A 286 -31.09 -12.36 14.00
CA LEU A 286 -30.54 -12.10 12.68
C LEU A 286 -29.04 -11.81 12.71
N GLU A 287 -28.54 -11.15 13.75
CA GLU A 287 -27.13 -10.90 13.99
C GLU A 287 -26.39 -12.18 14.32
N ALA A 288 -26.94 -13.01 15.22
CA ALA A 288 -26.44 -14.35 15.50
C ALA A 288 -26.41 -15.22 14.23
N LEU A 289 -27.44 -15.14 13.36
CA LEU A 289 -27.46 -15.85 12.08
C LEU A 289 -26.54 -15.22 11.02
N GLY A 290 -26.26 -13.92 11.15
CA GLY A 290 -25.40 -13.11 10.28
C GLY A 290 -23.92 -13.39 10.51
N THR A 291 -23.49 -13.55 11.76
CA THR A 291 -22.11 -13.98 12.10
C THR A 291 -21.80 -15.36 11.51
N PHE A 292 -22.76 -16.29 11.52
CA PHE A 292 -22.63 -17.58 10.82
C PHE A 292 -22.49 -17.42 9.29
N ARG A 293 -23.19 -16.47 8.66
CA ARG A 293 -23.05 -16.19 7.22
C ARG A 293 -21.73 -15.48 6.87
N SER A 294 -21.25 -14.57 7.72
CA SER A 294 -19.97 -13.86 7.53
C SER A 294 -18.75 -14.79 7.64
N ALA A 295 -18.83 -15.81 8.50
CA ALA A 295 -17.84 -16.89 8.55
C ALA A 295 -17.93 -17.83 7.32
N SER A 296 -19.15 -18.07 6.81
CA SER A 296 -19.39 -18.91 5.62
C SER A 296 -19.09 -18.22 4.27
N ALA A 297 -19.04 -16.89 4.24
CA ALA A 297 -18.69 -16.10 3.06
C ALA A 297 -17.19 -16.16 2.70
N LEU A 298 -16.34 -16.60 3.63
CA LEU A 298 -14.91 -16.75 3.40
C LEU A 298 -14.64 -18.15 2.86
N ARG A 299 -13.99 -18.19 1.70
CA ARG A 299 -13.65 -19.46 1.06
C ARG A 299 -12.57 -20.15 1.89
N LYS A 300 -12.79 -21.40 2.24
CA LYS A 300 -11.70 -22.28 2.69
C LYS A 300 -10.78 -22.57 1.50
N PRO A 301 -9.46 -22.72 1.73
CA PRO A 301 -8.54 -23.07 0.65
C PRO A 301 -8.91 -24.46 0.07
N PRO A 302 -8.93 -24.62 -1.27
CA PRO A 302 -9.22 -25.90 -1.91
C PRO A 302 -8.28 -27.01 -1.43
N ARG A 303 -8.78 -28.26 -1.36
CA ARG A 303 -8.00 -29.42 -0.87
C ARG A 303 -6.70 -29.67 -1.65
N GLY A 304 -6.70 -29.38 -2.96
CA GLY A 304 -5.56 -29.55 -3.86
C GLY A 304 -4.67 -28.32 -4.03
N LEU A 305 -4.92 -27.22 -3.31
CA LEU A 305 -4.15 -25.99 -3.48
C LEU A 305 -2.68 -26.19 -3.07
N GLY A 306 -1.77 -25.73 -3.93
CA GLY A 306 -0.33 -25.73 -3.70
C GLY A 306 0.37 -24.70 -4.57
N GLY A 307 1.61 -24.37 -4.23
CA GLY A 307 2.37 -23.31 -4.90
C GLY A 307 1.84 -21.89 -4.63
N HIS A 308 0.95 -21.73 -3.65
CA HIS A 308 0.38 -20.45 -3.24
C HIS A 308 1.25 -19.73 -2.21
N VAL A 309 1.05 -18.42 -2.05
CA VAL A 309 1.62 -17.64 -0.95
C VAL A 309 0.65 -17.67 0.23
N VAL A 310 1.14 -17.98 1.42
CA VAL A 310 0.39 -17.78 2.67
C VAL A 310 0.71 -16.39 3.19
N LEU A 311 -0.30 -15.54 3.33
CA LEU A 311 -0.18 -14.15 3.77
C LEU A 311 -0.79 -14.00 5.15
N LEU A 312 0.01 -13.66 6.16
CA LEU A 312 -0.46 -13.45 7.53
C LEU A 312 -0.68 -11.96 7.80
N GLY A 313 -1.88 -11.65 8.28
CA GLY A 313 -2.31 -10.29 8.55
C GLY A 313 -2.91 -9.64 7.31
N LEU A 314 -4.14 -9.16 7.46
CA LEU A 314 -4.94 -8.35 6.54
C LEU A 314 -5.13 -6.93 7.09
N GLY A 315 -4.16 -6.46 7.87
CA GLY A 315 -4.06 -5.06 8.29
C GLY A 315 -3.65 -4.11 7.15
N LYS A 316 -3.08 -2.96 7.53
CA LYS A 316 -2.72 -1.87 6.61
C LYS A 316 -1.86 -2.34 5.42
N ILE A 317 -0.74 -3.01 5.70
CA ILE A 317 0.23 -3.49 4.70
C ILE A 317 -0.24 -4.78 4.03
N GLY A 318 -0.73 -5.73 4.81
CA GLY A 318 -1.23 -7.02 4.29
C GLY A 318 -2.29 -6.85 3.21
N THR A 319 -3.20 -5.89 3.35
CA THR A 319 -4.21 -5.60 2.33
C THR A 319 -3.59 -5.13 0.99
N ARG A 320 -2.52 -4.33 1.05
CA ARG A 320 -1.84 -3.80 -0.14
C ARG A 320 -1.00 -4.88 -0.81
N VAL A 321 -0.27 -5.65 0.00
CA VAL A 321 0.47 -6.84 -0.45
C VAL A 321 -0.48 -7.84 -1.13
N LEU A 322 -1.64 -8.12 -0.53
CA LEU A 322 -2.66 -8.98 -1.12
C LEU A 322 -3.08 -8.49 -2.50
N THR A 323 -3.44 -7.20 -2.60
CA THR A 323 -3.88 -6.60 -3.86
C THR A 323 -2.79 -6.77 -4.92
N ARG A 324 -1.53 -6.52 -4.57
CA ARG A 324 -0.39 -6.63 -5.49
C ARG A 324 -0.13 -8.07 -5.95
N LEU A 325 -0.17 -9.04 -5.03
CA LEU A 325 -0.04 -10.45 -5.38
C LEU A 325 -1.15 -10.91 -6.32
N ARG A 326 -2.37 -10.39 -6.16
CA ARG A 326 -3.50 -10.71 -7.04
C ARG A 326 -3.41 -10.07 -8.42
N GLU A 327 -2.92 -8.83 -8.52
CA GLU A 327 -2.60 -8.18 -9.82
C GLU A 327 -1.58 -9.00 -10.62
N LEU A 328 -0.60 -9.57 -9.94
CA LEU A 328 0.40 -10.47 -10.52
C LEU A 328 -0.10 -11.90 -10.74
N HIS A 329 -1.40 -12.15 -10.57
CA HIS A 329 -2.05 -13.46 -10.74
C HIS A 329 -1.51 -14.59 -9.85
N ILE A 330 -0.89 -14.24 -8.71
CA ILE A 330 -0.34 -15.22 -7.78
C ILE A 330 -1.47 -15.79 -6.91
N PRO A 331 -1.53 -17.12 -6.70
CA PRO A 331 -2.45 -17.73 -5.74
C PRO A 331 -2.06 -17.34 -4.31
N VAL A 332 -3.02 -16.85 -3.52
CA VAL A 332 -2.79 -16.43 -2.13
C VAL A 332 -3.83 -17.09 -1.22
N VAL A 333 -3.42 -17.47 -0.01
CA VAL A 333 -4.31 -17.80 1.10
C VAL A 333 -3.96 -16.85 2.24
N CYS A 334 -4.95 -16.14 2.75
CA CYS A 334 -4.75 -15.20 3.85
C CYS A 334 -5.07 -15.86 5.18
N VAL A 335 -4.37 -15.44 6.23
CA VAL A 335 -4.69 -15.75 7.63
C VAL A 335 -4.86 -14.44 8.36
N GLU A 336 -5.96 -14.30 9.09
CA GLU A 336 -6.25 -13.12 9.88
C GLU A 336 -7.02 -13.53 11.14
N ALA A 337 -6.65 -12.97 12.28
CA ALA A 337 -7.30 -13.22 13.56
C ALA A 337 -8.56 -12.37 13.72
N ASP A 338 -8.51 -11.11 13.27
CA ASP A 338 -9.62 -10.17 13.38
C ASP A 338 -10.62 -10.32 12.20
N PRO A 339 -11.86 -10.79 12.45
CA PRO A 339 -12.87 -10.96 11.41
C PRO A 339 -13.31 -9.64 10.75
N GLU A 340 -13.08 -8.52 11.43
CA GLU A 340 -13.39 -7.16 10.98
C GLU A 340 -12.14 -6.41 10.50
N ALA A 341 -11.01 -7.11 10.32
CA ALA A 341 -9.80 -6.50 9.80
C ALA A 341 -10.06 -5.80 8.46
N ARG A 342 -9.43 -4.64 8.27
CA ARG A 342 -9.65 -3.77 7.10
C ARG A 342 -9.55 -4.51 5.75
N GLY A 343 -8.62 -5.45 5.63
CA GLY A 343 -8.39 -6.22 4.42
C GLY A 343 -9.43 -7.28 4.11
N MET A 344 -10.34 -7.60 5.04
CA MET A 344 -11.36 -8.64 4.88
C MET A 344 -12.30 -8.35 3.72
N ALA A 345 -12.78 -7.11 3.59
CA ALA A 345 -13.60 -6.70 2.46
C ALA A 345 -12.87 -6.85 1.12
N THR A 346 -11.57 -6.54 1.09
CA THR A 346 -10.74 -6.70 -0.11
C THR A 346 -10.52 -8.17 -0.45
N ALA A 347 -10.23 -9.02 0.53
CA ALA A 347 -10.09 -10.47 0.33
C ALA A 347 -11.38 -11.10 -0.20
N ARG A 348 -12.55 -10.71 0.34
CA ARG A 348 -13.88 -11.13 -0.15
C ARG A 348 -14.10 -10.68 -1.60
N ARG A 349 -13.85 -9.39 -1.90
CA ARG A 349 -13.99 -8.83 -3.26
C ARG A 349 -13.11 -9.55 -4.28
N LEU A 350 -11.86 -9.84 -3.91
CA LEU A 350 -10.89 -10.55 -4.75
C LEU A 350 -11.06 -12.08 -4.74
N ARG A 351 -12.04 -12.60 -3.99
CA ARG A 351 -12.36 -14.04 -3.85
C ARG A 351 -11.19 -14.89 -3.35
N VAL A 352 -10.38 -14.31 -2.48
CA VAL A 352 -9.20 -14.95 -1.91
C VAL A 352 -9.63 -15.79 -0.69
N PRO A 353 -9.17 -17.05 -0.57
CA PRO A 353 -9.41 -17.84 0.64
C PRO A 353 -8.81 -17.18 1.88
N VAL A 354 -9.58 -17.12 2.97
CA VAL A 354 -9.12 -16.58 4.25
C VAL A 354 -9.38 -17.61 5.35
N VAL A 355 -8.35 -17.90 6.13
CA VAL A 355 -8.46 -18.66 7.37
C VAL A 355 -8.58 -17.65 8.51
N LEU A 356 -9.70 -17.67 9.20
CA LEU A 356 -9.88 -16.88 10.42
C LEU A 356 -9.30 -17.64 11.61
N GLY A 357 -8.34 -17.03 12.28
CA GLY A 357 -7.67 -17.63 13.44
C GLY A 357 -6.36 -16.92 13.77
N ASP A 358 -5.96 -17.01 15.03
CA ASP A 358 -4.64 -16.58 15.47
C ASP A 358 -3.59 -17.56 14.96
N VAL A 359 -2.55 -17.06 14.31
CA VAL A 359 -1.50 -17.88 13.70
C VAL A 359 -0.67 -18.66 14.73
N THR A 360 -0.69 -18.23 15.99
CA THR A 360 -0.02 -18.92 17.10
C THR A 360 -0.75 -20.19 17.52
N GLN A 361 -2.03 -20.34 17.13
CA GLN A 361 -2.84 -21.51 17.45
C GLN A 361 -2.52 -22.68 16.52
N GLU A 362 -2.51 -23.87 17.11
CA GLU A 362 -2.30 -25.13 16.38
C GLU A 362 -3.38 -25.34 15.30
N GLY A 363 -2.96 -25.79 14.12
CA GLY A 363 -3.88 -26.09 13.02
C GLY A 363 -4.23 -24.92 12.11
N VAL A 364 -3.93 -23.67 12.49
CA VAL A 364 -4.26 -22.49 11.67
C VAL A 364 -3.41 -22.42 10.40
N LEU A 365 -2.11 -22.65 10.50
CA LEU A 365 -1.22 -22.70 9.34
C LEU A 365 -1.45 -23.96 8.47
N GLU A 366 -1.87 -25.07 9.08
CA GLU A 366 -2.28 -26.30 8.41
C GLU A 366 -3.55 -26.07 7.59
N ALA A 367 -4.52 -25.36 8.17
CA ALA A 367 -5.74 -24.93 7.50
C ALA A 367 -5.41 -24.01 6.31
N ALA A 368 -4.39 -23.16 6.42
CA ALA A 368 -3.86 -22.33 5.33
C ALA A 368 -3.01 -23.11 4.30
N LYS A 369 -2.86 -24.43 4.48
CA LYS A 369 -2.10 -25.33 3.59
C LYS A 369 -0.62 -24.98 3.50
N ILE A 370 0.00 -24.58 4.62
CA ILE A 370 1.41 -24.18 4.68
C ILE A 370 2.39 -25.24 4.13
N HIS A 371 2.10 -26.52 4.34
CA HIS A 371 2.88 -27.66 3.83
C HIS A 371 3.06 -27.64 2.29
N ARG A 372 2.09 -27.08 1.55
CA ARG A 372 2.12 -26.97 0.07
C ARG A 372 2.40 -25.56 -0.43
N ALA A 373 2.60 -24.59 0.45
CA ALA A 373 2.80 -23.19 0.08
C ALA A 373 4.15 -22.95 -0.60
N HIS A 374 4.23 -22.04 -1.56
CA HIS A 374 5.52 -21.63 -2.13
C HIS A 374 6.31 -20.73 -1.16
N ALA A 375 5.60 -19.84 -0.47
CA ALA A 375 6.18 -18.90 0.48
C ALA A 375 5.19 -18.53 1.58
N LEU A 376 5.73 -18.12 2.73
CA LEU A 376 5.03 -17.46 3.83
C LEU A 376 5.44 -15.99 3.86
N LEU A 377 4.45 -15.10 3.97
CA LEU A 377 4.65 -13.67 4.14
C LEU A 377 3.94 -13.23 5.43
N ALA A 378 4.72 -12.98 6.48
CA ALA A 378 4.23 -12.59 7.80
C ALA A 378 4.30 -11.06 7.92
N VAL A 379 3.16 -10.37 7.78
CA VAL A 379 3.09 -8.89 7.73
C VAL A 379 2.10 -8.31 8.74
N THR A 380 1.91 -9.00 9.86
CA THR A 380 1.09 -8.51 10.96
C THR A 380 1.76 -7.29 11.62
N SER A 381 1.06 -6.63 12.54
CA SER A 381 1.62 -5.56 13.36
C SER A 381 2.46 -6.06 14.54
N ALA A 382 2.43 -7.35 14.85
CA ALA A 382 3.13 -7.93 15.98
C ALA A 382 4.37 -8.73 15.51
N ASP A 383 5.54 -8.21 15.82
CA ASP A 383 6.83 -8.80 15.43
C ASP A 383 7.02 -10.20 16.02
N THR A 384 6.60 -10.41 17.28
CA THR A 384 6.61 -11.71 17.94
C THR A 384 5.75 -12.73 17.20
N THR A 385 4.52 -12.37 16.84
CA THR A 385 3.60 -13.23 16.07
C THR A 385 4.17 -13.57 14.69
N ASN A 386 4.84 -12.62 14.03
CA ASN A 386 5.49 -12.87 12.74
C ASN A 386 6.66 -13.86 12.88
N LEU A 387 7.45 -13.76 13.95
CA LEU A 387 8.57 -14.66 14.24
C LEU A 387 8.10 -16.06 14.63
N GLU A 388 7.10 -16.18 15.51
CA GLU A 388 6.52 -17.47 15.91
C GLU A 388 5.95 -18.21 14.71
N ALA A 389 5.20 -17.51 13.84
CA ALA A 389 4.68 -18.11 12.63
C ALA A 389 5.78 -18.56 11.66
N ALA A 390 6.88 -17.80 11.57
CA ALA A 390 8.05 -18.16 10.76
C ALA A 390 8.73 -19.44 11.28
N LEU A 391 8.93 -19.54 12.59
CA LEU A 391 9.53 -20.70 13.25
C LEU A 391 8.65 -21.94 13.13
N TYR A 392 7.34 -21.80 13.33
CA TYR A 392 6.39 -22.90 13.17
C TYR A 392 6.32 -23.36 11.71
N ALA A 393 6.18 -22.44 10.75
CA ALA A 393 6.14 -22.82 9.34
C ALA A 393 7.43 -23.53 8.90
N ARG A 394 8.57 -23.22 9.53
CA ARG A 394 9.85 -23.89 9.32
C ARG A 394 9.87 -25.31 9.89
N SER A 395 9.26 -25.55 11.06
CA SER A 395 9.15 -26.91 11.62
C SER A 395 8.27 -27.81 10.74
N VAL A 396 7.22 -27.24 10.13
CA VAL A 396 6.34 -27.96 9.19
C VAL A 396 7.00 -28.15 7.82
N ARG A 397 7.70 -27.12 7.32
CA ARG A 397 8.37 -27.15 6.02
C ARG A 397 9.76 -26.50 6.09
N PRO A 398 10.83 -27.31 6.27
CA PRO A 398 12.20 -26.83 6.44
C PRO A 398 12.72 -25.94 5.31
N ASP A 399 12.29 -26.15 4.07
CA ASP A 399 12.78 -25.39 2.90
C ASP A 399 11.84 -24.24 2.47
N LEU A 400 10.80 -23.93 3.25
CA LEU A 400 9.82 -22.90 2.90
C LEU A 400 10.48 -21.51 2.79
N ARG A 401 10.15 -20.74 1.75
CA ARG A 401 10.56 -19.34 1.73
C ARG A 401 9.74 -18.56 2.74
N VAL A 402 10.40 -17.84 3.65
CA VAL A 402 9.72 -17.00 4.65
C VAL A 402 10.18 -15.56 4.51
N VAL A 403 9.22 -14.65 4.44
CA VAL A 403 9.44 -13.21 4.49
C VAL A 403 8.68 -12.69 5.70
N LEU A 404 9.37 -12.05 6.63
CA LEU A 404 8.77 -11.50 7.84
C LEU A 404 8.98 -9.99 7.90
N ARG A 405 7.94 -9.30 8.35
CA ARG A 405 7.99 -7.91 8.73
C ARG A 405 8.47 -7.81 10.17
N LEU A 406 9.52 -7.04 10.39
CA LEU A 406 10.01 -6.62 11.71
C LEU A 406 10.20 -5.10 11.68
N TYR A 407 9.76 -4.40 12.71
CA TYR A 407 9.84 -2.94 12.75
C TYR A 407 11.26 -2.45 13.01
N ASP A 408 11.96 -3.08 13.94
CA ASP A 408 13.32 -2.74 14.36
C ASP A 408 14.35 -3.39 13.42
N ASP A 409 15.19 -2.56 12.79
CA ASP A 409 16.21 -3.00 11.82
C ASP A 409 17.35 -3.81 12.47
N ASP A 410 17.74 -3.50 13.70
CA ASP A 410 18.80 -4.20 14.41
C ASP A 410 18.29 -5.56 14.90
N PHE A 411 17.08 -5.59 15.44
CA PHE A 411 16.38 -6.83 15.78
C PHE A 411 16.14 -7.70 14.55
N ALA A 412 15.71 -7.10 13.43
CA ALA A 412 15.53 -7.78 12.16
C ALA A 412 16.81 -8.46 11.68
N THR A 413 17.94 -7.77 11.83
CA THR A 413 19.26 -8.28 11.47
C THR A 413 19.67 -9.46 12.36
N ALA A 414 19.47 -9.34 13.67
CA ALA A 414 19.77 -10.42 14.62
C ALA A 414 18.94 -11.69 14.34
N VAL A 415 17.62 -11.53 14.15
CA VAL A 415 16.71 -12.64 13.83
C VAL A 415 17.10 -13.31 12.52
N TYR A 416 17.40 -12.52 11.47
CA TYR A 416 17.82 -13.05 10.18
C TYR A 416 19.09 -13.91 10.30
N ARG A 417 20.12 -13.42 11.02
CA ARG A 417 21.38 -14.16 11.23
C ARG A 417 21.14 -15.50 11.92
N THR A 418 20.37 -15.48 13.02
CA THR A 418 20.07 -16.69 13.79
C THR A 418 19.29 -17.72 12.97
N LEU A 419 18.23 -17.29 12.27
CA LEU A 419 17.41 -18.20 11.47
C LEU A 419 18.17 -18.80 10.29
N ARG A 420 19.10 -18.06 9.70
CA ARG A 420 19.93 -18.56 8.60
C ARG A 420 21.02 -19.53 9.09
N ALA A 421 21.61 -19.27 10.24
CA ALA A 421 22.56 -20.20 10.87
C ALA A 421 21.86 -21.53 11.22
N ALA A 422 20.64 -21.47 11.75
CA ALA A 422 19.84 -22.65 12.07
C ALA A 422 19.33 -23.39 10.82
N HIS A 423 19.04 -22.68 9.73
CA HIS A 423 18.46 -23.26 8.51
C HIS A 423 19.16 -22.74 7.22
N PRO A 424 20.34 -23.28 6.86
CA PRO A 424 21.14 -22.76 5.74
C PRO A 424 20.49 -22.94 4.36
N HIS A 425 19.69 -24.01 4.19
CA HIS A 425 19.00 -24.33 2.95
C HIS A 425 17.68 -23.57 2.77
N ALA A 426 17.24 -22.86 3.81
CA ALA A 426 16.02 -22.10 3.82
C ALA A 426 16.24 -20.63 3.44
N SER A 427 15.35 -20.08 2.61
CA SER A 427 15.33 -18.65 2.34
C SER A 427 14.45 -17.92 3.35
N THR A 428 15.05 -17.31 4.36
CA THR A 428 14.36 -16.38 5.29
C THR A 428 14.82 -14.95 5.01
N ARG A 429 13.90 -13.98 4.90
CA ARG A 429 14.24 -12.55 4.83
C ARG A 429 13.40 -11.74 5.83
N SER A 430 14.06 -10.88 6.60
CA SER A 430 13.37 -9.87 7.42
C SER A 430 13.40 -8.51 6.73
N ARG A 431 12.33 -7.72 6.87
CA ARG A 431 12.22 -6.37 6.31
C ARG A 431 11.46 -5.43 7.24
N SER A 432 12.04 -4.24 7.47
CA SER A 432 11.32 -3.09 7.99
C SER A 432 10.59 -2.35 6.89
N VAL A 433 9.35 -1.95 7.19
CA VAL A 433 8.52 -1.15 6.29
C VAL A 433 9.10 0.24 6.14
N THR A 434 9.61 0.82 7.22
CA THR A 434 10.26 2.13 7.23
C THR A 434 11.48 2.11 6.31
N HIS A 435 12.30 1.07 6.41
CA HIS A 435 13.47 0.90 5.54
C HIS A 435 13.08 0.76 4.05
N LEU A 436 12.00 0.02 3.76
CA LEU A 436 11.49 -0.13 2.39
C LEU A 436 10.87 1.17 1.84
N ALA A 437 10.32 2.02 2.70
CA ALA A 437 9.65 3.25 2.30
C ALA A 437 10.61 4.45 2.17
N ALA A 438 11.66 4.51 2.99
CA ALA A 438 12.58 5.65 3.07
C ALA A 438 13.16 6.11 1.71
N PRO A 439 13.54 5.22 0.77
CA PRO A 439 14.06 5.64 -0.53
C PRO A 439 13.05 6.47 -1.34
N SER A 440 11.75 6.12 -1.30
CA SER A 440 10.73 6.88 -2.02
C SER A 440 10.46 8.24 -1.39
N PHE A 441 10.49 8.34 -0.05
CA PHE A 441 10.44 9.62 0.65
C PHE A 441 11.64 10.51 0.30
N ALA A 442 12.84 9.94 0.27
CA ALA A 442 14.04 10.65 -0.14
C ALA A 442 13.99 11.07 -1.62
N GLY A 443 13.48 10.22 -2.51
CA GLY A 443 13.29 10.55 -3.93
C GLY A 443 12.34 11.72 -4.12
N ALA A 444 11.18 11.68 -3.45
CA ALA A 444 10.18 12.73 -3.50
C ALA A 444 10.71 14.08 -2.95
N MET A 445 11.59 14.06 -1.93
CA MET A 445 12.27 15.28 -1.45
C MET A 445 13.16 15.93 -2.52
N LEU A 446 13.81 15.12 -3.35
CA LEU A 446 14.82 15.59 -4.29
C LEU A 446 14.22 16.19 -5.58
N GLY A 447 13.00 15.80 -5.99
CA GLY A 447 12.15 16.51 -6.98
C GLY A 447 11.66 15.69 -8.16
N ARG A 448 10.81 16.30 -9.02
CA ARG A 448 10.09 15.67 -10.16
C ARG A 448 11.00 15.03 -11.22
N GLN A 449 12.28 15.40 -11.25
CA GLN A 449 13.26 14.76 -12.12
C GLN A 449 13.60 13.35 -11.65
N ILE A 450 13.33 12.97 -10.40
CA ILE A 450 13.60 11.63 -9.88
C ILE A 450 12.34 10.79 -10.02
N LEU A 451 12.40 9.86 -10.98
CA LEU A 451 11.37 8.86 -11.22
C LEU A 451 11.23 7.93 -10.01
N GLY A 452 12.34 7.55 -9.37
CA GLY A 452 12.30 6.77 -8.13
C GLY A 452 13.66 6.39 -7.58
N ALA A 453 13.66 5.59 -6.53
CA ALA A 453 14.87 5.20 -5.82
C ALA A 453 14.91 3.68 -5.61
N LEU A 454 16.03 3.07 -5.97
CA LEU A 454 16.33 1.66 -5.78
C LEU A 454 17.32 1.52 -4.62
N PRO A 455 16.88 1.04 -3.45
CA PRO A 455 17.81 0.72 -2.38
C PRO A 455 18.71 -0.44 -2.81
N VAL A 456 20.02 -0.30 -2.66
CA VAL A 456 21.01 -1.35 -2.87
C VAL A 456 21.79 -1.56 -1.58
N GLU A 457 21.36 -2.57 -0.82
CA GLU A 457 21.79 -2.79 0.56
C GLU A 457 21.56 -1.50 1.36
N ARG A 458 22.61 -0.82 1.86
CA ARG A 458 22.49 0.46 2.57
C ARG A 458 22.70 1.70 1.68
N ARG A 459 22.94 1.52 0.38
CA ARG A 459 23.09 2.63 -0.57
C ARG A 459 21.80 2.81 -1.36
N VAL A 460 21.62 3.97 -1.99
CA VAL A 460 20.44 4.26 -2.82
C VAL A 460 20.88 4.69 -4.20
N LEU A 461 20.32 4.05 -5.22
CA LEU A 461 20.45 4.43 -6.61
C LEU A 461 19.18 5.19 -7.04
N LEU A 462 19.33 6.37 -7.60
CA LEU A 462 18.21 7.20 -8.05
C LEU A 462 17.99 6.98 -9.54
N PHE A 463 16.73 6.87 -9.95
CA PHE A 463 16.32 6.90 -11.35
C PHE A 463 15.76 8.28 -11.62
N ALA A 464 16.29 8.96 -12.63
CA ALA A 464 15.88 10.31 -12.98
C ALA A 464 15.56 10.43 -14.47
N ALA A 465 14.54 11.21 -14.80
CA ALA A 465 14.26 11.67 -16.16
C ALA A 465 14.74 13.11 -16.30
N LEU A 466 15.66 13.33 -17.23
CA LEU A 466 16.23 14.65 -17.51
C LEU A 466 16.12 14.97 -19.00
N ASP A 467 15.85 16.23 -19.31
CA ASP A 467 16.05 16.75 -20.66
C ASP A 467 17.54 16.90 -20.90
N VAL A 468 18.01 16.59 -22.10
CA VAL A 468 19.45 16.68 -22.44
C VAL A 468 19.89 18.15 -22.55
N ALA A 469 18.97 19.04 -22.93
CA ALA A 469 19.20 20.47 -22.95
C ALA A 469 19.64 21.01 -21.58
N GLY A 470 20.71 21.82 -21.55
CA GLY A 470 21.23 22.42 -20.33
C GLY A 470 22.23 21.57 -19.54
N HIS A 471 22.49 20.33 -19.98
CA HIS A 471 23.45 19.42 -19.35
C HIS A 471 24.64 19.11 -20.28
N PRO A 472 25.78 19.83 -20.17
CA PRO A 472 26.94 19.65 -21.06
C PRO A 472 27.63 18.28 -20.93
N GLN A 473 27.29 17.52 -19.88
CA GLN A 473 27.73 16.14 -19.67
C GLN A 473 26.94 15.13 -20.52
N LEU A 474 25.79 15.53 -21.08
CA LEU A 474 24.90 14.69 -21.90
C LEU A 474 24.78 15.19 -23.34
N GLU A 475 24.80 16.50 -23.53
CA GLU A 475 24.61 17.18 -24.81
C GLU A 475 25.68 16.82 -25.86
N ASP A 476 25.23 16.40 -27.05
CA ASP A 476 26.05 16.05 -28.22
C ASP A 476 27.11 14.96 -27.95
N ARG A 477 26.86 14.13 -26.94
CA ARG A 477 27.72 13.00 -26.54
C ARG A 477 27.05 11.66 -26.87
N THR A 478 27.86 10.66 -27.15
CA THR A 478 27.38 9.27 -27.30
C THR A 478 27.00 8.66 -25.95
N VAL A 479 26.08 7.70 -25.93
CA VAL A 479 25.70 6.96 -24.71
C VAL A 479 26.94 6.42 -23.98
N ALA A 480 27.91 5.85 -24.71
CA ALA A 480 29.19 5.40 -24.13
C ALA A 480 30.01 6.54 -23.49
N GLN A 481 30.10 7.70 -24.12
CA GLN A 481 30.83 8.86 -23.58
C GLN A 481 30.14 9.52 -22.40
N THR A 482 28.81 9.37 -22.28
CA THR A 482 28.06 9.90 -21.14
C THR A 482 28.17 9.03 -19.89
N PHE A 483 28.44 7.73 -20.03
CA PHE A 483 28.55 6.81 -18.90
C PHE A 483 29.71 7.20 -17.98
N ARG A 484 29.41 7.42 -16.69
CA ARG A 484 30.42 7.63 -15.65
C ARG A 484 30.31 6.55 -14.58
N PRO A 485 31.29 5.63 -14.48
CA PRO A 485 31.31 4.58 -13.47
C PRO A 485 31.12 5.16 -12.06
N GLY A 486 30.27 4.54 -11.24
CA GLY A 486 29.97 5.01 -9.88
C GLY A 486 29.15 6.31 -9.76
N ALA A 487 28.87 7.00 -10.87
CA ALA A 487 28.16 8.28 -10.87
C ALA A 487 26.80 8.20 -11.55
N TRP A 488 26.74 7.90 -12.85
CA TRP A 488 25.47 7.76 -13.59
C TRP A 488 25.59 6.92 -14.87
N ARG A 489 24.46 6.37 -15.31
CA ARG A 489 24.29 5.63 -16.56
C ARG A 489 22.94 5.97 -17.20
N VAL A 490 22.94 6.25 -18.50
CA VAL A 490 21.72 6.40 -19.31
C VAL A 490 21.12 5.02 -19.58
N LEU A 491 19.81 4.88 -19.38
CA LEU A 491 19.08 3.62 -19.48
C LEU A 491 18.07 3.60 -20.64
N ALA A 492 17.41 4.72 -20.89
CA ALA A 492 16.38 4.83 -21.93
C ALA A 492 16.23 6.26 -22.46
N LEU A 493 15.60 6.36 -23.63
CA LEU A 493 15.29 7.61 -24.34
C LEU A 493 13.78 7.74 -24.54
N ASP A 494 13.20 8.88 -24.20
CA ASP A 494 11.81 9.23 -24.54
C ASP A 494 11.75 9.78 -25.97
N ARG A 495 10.92 9.20 -26.83
CA ARG A 495 10.66 9.73 -28.18
C ARG A 495 9.42 10.62 -28.28
N THR A 496 8.71 10.84 -27.17
CA THR A 496 7.52 11.70 -27.18
C THR A 496 7.92 13.10 -27.65
N PRO A 497 7.25 13.69 -28.66
CA PRO A 497 7.55 15.04 -29.14
C PRO A 497 7.42 16.08 -28.02
N PRO A 498 8.25 17.14 -27.95
CA PRO A 498 8.21 18.14 -26.88
C PRO A 498 6.81 18.74 -26.63
N ALA A 499 5.99 18.88 -27.68
CA ALA A 499 4.63 19.44 -27.60
C ALA A 499 3.59 18.50 -26.97
N GLU A 500 3.84 17.19 -26.95
CA GLU A 500 2.96 16.16 -26.37
C GLU A 500 3.43 15.71 -24.98
N ARG A 501 4.60 16.20 -24.52
CA ARG A 501 5.10 15.97 -23.17
C ARG A 501 4.27 16.80 -22.19
N ARG A 502 3.53 16.17 -21.29
CA ARG A 502 3.03 16.84 -20.08
C ARG A 502 4.16 16.91 -19.05
N ASP A 503 4.47 18.11 -18.58
CA ASP A 503 5.56 18.33 -17.62
C ASP A 503 5.27 17.66 -16.26
N GLY A 504 5.85 16.46 -16.10
CA GLY A 504 5.83 15.65 -14.89
C GLY A 504 4.55 14.85 -14.63
N GLN A 505 3.80 14.49 -15.67
CA GLN A 505 2.96 13.29 -15.64
C GLN A 505 3.43 12.33 -16.74
N PRO A 506 3.75 11.07 -16.43
CA PRO A 506 4.01 10.09 -17.47
C PRO A 506 2.69 9.77 -18.20
N ALA A 507 2.75 9.63 -19.52
CA ALA A 507 1.61 9.37 -20.43
C ALA A 507 0.85 8.04 -20.19
N VAL A 508 1.06 7.38 -19.05
CA VAL A 508 0.53 6.04 -18.74
C VAL A 508 -0.76 6.11 -17.91
N GLU A 509 -1.05 7.25 -17.27
CA GLU A 509 -2.28 7.40 -16.46
C GLU A 509 -3.54 7.41 -17.34
N GLU A 510 -3.47 7.97 -18.55
CA GLU A 510 -4.58 7.98 -19.54
C GLU A 510 -4.82 6.59 -20.18
N ALA A 511 -3.81 5.74 -20.32
CA ALA A 511 -3.97 4.40 -20.91
C ALA A 511 -4.81 3.44 -20.04
N LEU A 512 -4.83 3.64 -18.72
CA LEU A 512 -5.61 2.82 -17.78
C LEU A 512 -7.08 3.27 -17.69
N GLU A 513 -7.39 4.52 -17.99
CA GLU A 513 -8.77 5.01 -18.04
C GLU A 513 -9.46 4.70 -19.37
N GLU A 514 -8.72 4.61 -20.47
CA GLU A 514 -9.28 4.37 -21.81
C GLU A 514 -9.29 2.90 -22.27
N GLY A 515 -8.80 1.95 -21.46
CA GLY A 515 -8.85 0.52 -21.80
C GLY A 515 -8.04 0.12 -23.04
N ARG A 516 -7.03 0.92 -23.43
CA ARG A 516 -6.10 0.57 -24.52
C ARG A 516 -5.04 -0.40 -23.99
N THR A 517 -5.10 -1.65 -24.44
CA THR A 517 -4.21 -2.74 -24.01
C THR A 517 -2.94 -2.91 -24.86
N ASP A 518 -2.63 -2.00 -25.77
CA ASP A 518 -1.37 -2.05 -26.54
C ASP A 518 -0.28 -1.22 -25.86
N GLY A 519 0.58 -1.92 -25.12
CA GLY A 519 1.68 -1.38 -24.32
C GLY A 519 2.93 -1.04 -25.11
N THR A 520 2.89 0.00 -25.93
CA THR A 520 4.11 0.67 -26.42
C THR A 520 4.21 2.06 -25.83
N SER A 521 4.78 2.13 -24.62
CA SER A 521 5.29 3.37 -24.05
C SER A 521 6.37 3.94 -25.00
N GLY A 522 6.38 5.24 -25.29
CA GLY A 522 7.32 5.91 -26.22
C GLY A 522 8.82 5.87 -25.84
N TRP A 523 9.22 4.97 -24.95
CA TRP A 523 10.58 4.82 -24.44
C TRP A 523 11.35 3.76 -25.21
N ILE A 524 12.55 4.11 -25.69
CA ILE A 524 13.52 3.16 -26.24
C ILE A 524 14.46 2.74 -25.11
N TRP A 525 14.43 1.46 -24.77
CA TRP A 525 15.36 0.80 -23.87
C TRP A 525 16.52 0.17 -24.66
N ASP A 526 17.65 -0.07 -24.01
CA ASP A 526 18.84 -0.70 -24.61
C ASP A 526 19.40 0.12 -25.80
N LEU A 527 19.73 1.38 -25.51
CA LEU A 527 20.31 2.29 -26.49
C LEU A 527 21.70 1.79 -26.93
N PRO A 528 22.00 1.77 -28.24
CA PRO A 528 23.34 1.50 -28.73
C PRO A 528 24.38 2.46 -28.13
N ASP A 529 25.56 1.94 -27.81
CA ASP A 529 26.67 2.71 -27.22
C ASP A 529 27.12 3.91 -28.08
N ASP A 530 26.92 3.83 -29.39
CA ASP A 530 27.23 4.85 -30.41
C ASP A 530 26.11 5.88 -30.61
N HIS A 531 24.96 5.73 -29.95
CA HIS A 531 23.84 6.66 -30.08
C HIS A 531 24.19 8.04 -29.49
N VAL A 532 24.07 9.10 -30.28
CA VAL A 532 24.33 10.49 -29.87
C VAL A 532 23.07 11.14 -29.30
N LEU A 533 23.15 11.63 -28.06
CA LEU A 533 22.06 12.34 -27.40
C LEU A 533 21.96 13.79 -27.90
N ARG A 534 20.77 14.17 -28.38
CA ARG A 534 20.49 15.51 -28.90
C ARG A 534 19.83 16.37 -27.83
N LYS A 535 19.91 17.69 -27.97
CA LYS A 535 19.34 18.68 -27.02
C LYS A 535 17.85 18.47 -26.73
N GLU A 536 17.10 17.99 -27.72
CA GLU A 536 15.65 17.83 -27.67
C GLU A 536 15.19 16.52 -27.00
N ASP A 537 16.16 15.64 -26.71
CA ASP A 537 15.91 14.33 -26.15
C ASP A 537 15.67 14.40 -24.64
N ARG A 538 14.83 13.50 -24.14
CA ARG A 538 14.66 13.25 -22.70
C ARG A 538 15.14 11.86 -22.37
N VAL A 539 16.04 11.75 -21.39
CA VAL A 539 16.70 10.49 -21.02
C VAL A 539 16.30 10.04 -19.63
N VAL A 540 16.13 8.73 -19.46
CA VAL A 540 16.10 8.10 -18.14
C VAL A 540 17.52 7.67 -17.79
N LEU A 541 18.01 8.11 -16.64
CA LEU A 541 19.30 7.72 -16.11
C LEU A 541 19.18 7.12 -14.71
N ALA A 542 20.05 6.17 -14.40
CA ALA A 542 20.33 5.77 -13.04
C ALA A 542 21.57 6.52 -12.54
N ALA A 543 21.51 7.14 -11.37
CA ALA A 543 22.60 7.90 -10.77
C ALA A 543 22.73 7.65 -9.26
N THR A 544 23.94 7.79 -8.75
CA THR A 544 24.16 7.91 -7.30
C THR A 544 23.78 9.33 -6.84
N ARG A 545 23.50 9.52 -5.54
CA ARG A 545 23.16 10.85 -4.99
C ARG A 545 24.19 11.93 -5.37
N ARG A 546 25.48 11.58 -5.31
CA ARG A 546 26.59 12.47 -5.69
C ARG A 546 26.62 12.72 -7.20
N GLY A 547 26.50 11.66 -8.01
CA GLY A 547 26.47 11.79 -9.47
C GLY A 547 25.31 12.67 -9.96
N LEU A 548 24.12 12.50 -9.37
CA LEU A 548 22.96 13.33 -9.70
C LEU A 548 23.18 14.79 -9.29
N ALA A 549 23.77 15.06 -8.13
CA ALA A 549 24.07 16.43 -7.68
C ALA A 549 25.07 17.13 -8.62
N GLU A 550 26.10 16.42 -9.08
CA GLU A 550 27.07 16.90 -10.07
C GLU A 550 26.39 17.21 -11.42
N LEU A 551 25.45 16.37 -11.84
CA LEU A 551 24.75 16.51 -13.12
C LEU A 551 23.70 17.65 -13.10
N LEU A 552 23.08 17.91 -11.95
CA LEU A 552 22.15 19.02 -11.72
C LEU A 552 22.85 20.35 -11.37
N GLY A 553 24.18 20.43 -11.46
CA GLY A 553 24.93 21.67 -11.21
C GLY A 553 24.93 22.14 -9.75
N ARG A 554 24.46 21.31 -8.80
CA ARG A 554 24.58 21.59 -7.36
C ARG A 554 25.98 21.17 -6.89
N GLY A 555 26.97 22.01 -7.17
CA GLY A 555 28.33 21.80 -6.68
C GLY A 555 28.36 21.64 -5.15
N PRO A 556 29.35 20.92 -4.58
CA PRO A 556 29.51 20.86 -3.13
C PRO A 556 29.67 22.29 -2.61
N ARG A 557 28.76 22.73 -1.73
CA ARG A 557 29.00 23.94 -0.93
C ARG A 557 30.33 23.73 -0.24
N ALA A 558 31.32 24.53 -0.61
CA ALA A 558 32.61 24.55 0.05
C ALA A 558 32.35 24.69 1.56
N SER A 559 32.83 23.71 2.32
CA SER A 559 32.91 23.74 3.77
C SER A 559 33.83 24.90 4.17
N GLY A 560 33.26 26.08 4.36
CA GLY A 560 33.84 27.15 5.15
C GLY A 560 33.46 26.89 6.61
N TRP A 561 34.48 26.67 7.43
CA TRP A 561 34.39 26.57 8.87
C TRP A 561 33.90 27.86 9.51
#